data_AF-A0AAW3I3I0-F1
#
_entry.id   AF-A0AAW3I3I0-F1
#
_cell.length_a   1.000
_cell.length_b   1.000
_cell.length_c   1.000
_cell.angle_alpha   90.00
_cell.angle_beta   90.00
_cell.angle_gamma   90.00
#
_symmetry.space_group_name_H-M   'P 1'
#
loop_
_entity.id
_entity.type
_entity.pdbx_description
1 polymer ?
#
loop_
_entity_poly.entity_id
_entity_poly.type
_entity_poly.pdbx_seq_one_letter_code
_entity_poly.pdbx_strand_id
1 'polypeptide(L)'
;MTTPAVHRKTARRALAAFALLALPLLAGCDKPDDSPKLTLEQRLFKDLAPHREFKGELNGQQVHLIVHDCEVYLNEADPDSTSADARRWTKVLEPEFYPSFMSCQRQSLSREGNTVEAIIGEMAMGAGGCCATGGRFRSTDGREWKPQ
;
A
#
# COMPACT_ATOMS: atom_id res chain seq x y z
N MET A 1 -31.71 -46.14 70.41
CA MET A 1 -30.25 -46.37 70.36
C MET A 1 -29.88 -46.88 68.97
N THR A 2 -28.73 -46.40 68.47
CA THR A 2 -27.87 -46.98 67.41
C THR A 2 -28.32 -47.05 65.94
N THR A 3 -27.71 -46.13 65.17
CA THR A 3 -27.37 -46.08 63.73
C THR A 3 -26.35 -47.19 63.33
N PRO A 4 -25.84 -47.30 62.07
CA PRO A 4 -26.43 -47.69 60.76
C PRO A 4 -25.68 -48.90 60.12
N ALA A 5 -26.06 -49.31 58.89
CA ALA A 5 -25.12 -49.97 57.97
C ALA A 5 -25.29 -49.49 56.52
N VAL A 6 -24.16 -49.11 55.93
CA VAL A 6 -23.95 -48.48 54.63
C VAL A 6 -23.96 -49.52 53.52
N HIS A 7 -24.66 -49.24 52.42
CA HIS A 7 -24.25 -49.77 51.11
C HIS A 7 -24.12 -48.64 50.09
N ARG A 8 -22.86 -48.28 49.81
CA ARG A 8 -22.46 -47.56 48.61
C ARG A 8 -22.72 -48.46 47.40
N LYS A 9 -23.48 -47.97 46.43
CA LYS A 9 -23.22 -48.23 45.01
C LYS A 9 -23.40 -46.94 44.23
N THR A 10 -22.25 -46.38 43.85
CA THR A 10 -22.08 -45.37 42.81
C THR A 10 -22.69 -45.87 41.52
N ALA A 11 -23.78 -45.27 41.08
CA ALA A 11 -24.26 -45.36 39.71
C ALA A 11 -24.13 -43.98 39.07
N ARG A 12 -23.07 -43.80 38.30
CA ARG A 12 -22.95 -42.71 37.34
C ARG A 12 -24.08 -42.88 36.33
N ARG A 13 -24.98 -41.91 36.21
CA ARG A 13 -25.67 -41.60 34.96
C ARG A 13 -26.14 -40.16 34.96
N ALA A 14 -25.68 -39.49 33.91
CA ALA A 14 -25.89 -38.11 33.52
C ALA A 14 -27.31 -37.61 33.75
N LEU A 15 -27.42 -36.38 34.26
CA LEU A 15 -28.50 -35.46 33.92
C LEU A 15 -27.97 -34.03 34.13
N ALA A 16 -28.20 -33.24 33.09
CA ALA A 16 -27.66 -31.91 32.86
C ALA A 16 -28.16 -30.89 33.89
N ALA A 17 -27.27 -29.98 34.29
CA ALA A 17 -27.65 -28.68 34.82
C ALA A 17 -26.64 -27.66 34.29
N PHE A 18 -27.01 -27.10 33.13
CA PHE A 18 -26.55 -25.87 32.50
C PHE A 18 -25.56 -25.03 33.34
N ALA A 19 -24.27 -25.24 33.12
CA ALA A 19 -23.23 -24.33 33.56
C ALA A 19 -23.09 -23.20 32.52
N LEU A 20 -23.59 -22.02 32.90
CA LEU A 20 -23.02 -20.71 32.58
C LEU A 20 -22.58 -20.46 31.11
N LEU A 21 -23.56 -20.18 30.25
CA LEU A 21 -23.33 -19.39 29.03
C LEU A 21 -23.54 -17.91 29.35
N ALA A 22 -22.51 -17.26 29.87
CA ALA A 22 -22.39 -15.81 29.88
C ALA A 22 -21.06 -15.45 29.19
N LEU A 23 -21.03 -15.63 27.87
CA LEU A 23 -20.01 -15.01 27.02
C LEU A 23 -20.56 -13.65 26.60
N PRO A 24 -19.91 -12.54 26.99
CA PRO A 24 -20.34 -11.23 26.57
C PRO A 24 -20.27 -11.18 25.05
N LEU A 25 -21.33 -10.64 24.44
CA LEU A 25 -21.30 -10.16 23.06
C LEU A 25 -20.04 -9.29 22.93
N LEU A 26 -19.04 -9.79 22.20
CA LEU A 26 -18.02 -8.96 21.59
C LEU A 26 -18.75 -8.08 20.57
N ALA A 27 -19.38 -7.02 21.06
CA ALA A 27 -19.68 -5.87 20.25
C ALA A 27 -18.32 -5.35 19.78
N GLY A 28 -17.89 -5.81 18.60
CA GLY A 28 -16.83 -5.14 17.86
C GLY A 28 -17.27 -3.70 17.73
N CYS A 29 -16.61 -2.81 18.47
CA CYS A 29 -16.72 -1.39 18.21
C CYS A 29 -16.07 -1.15 16.85
N ASP A 30 -16.84 -1.31 15.77
CA ASP A 30 -16.57 -0.62 14.51
C ASP A 30 -16.68 0.88 14.85
N LYS A 31 -15.55 1.47 15.24
CA LYS A 31 -15.41 2.91 15.08
C LYS A 31 -15.42 3.12 13.56
N PRO A 32 -16.32 3.94 13.01
CA PRO A 32 -16.22 4.32 11.61
C PRO A 32 -14.79 4.83 11.36
N ASP A 33 -14.17 4.33 10.30
CA ASP A 33 -12.82 4.72 9.89
C ASP A 33 -12.86 6.17 9.39
N ASP A 34 -12.87 7.11 10.34
CA ASP A 34 -12.79 8.56 10.14
C ASP A 34 -11.34 9.01 9.85
N SER A 35 -10.45 8.07 9.48
CA SER A 35 -9.08 8.42 9.09
C SER A 35 -9.14 9.41 7.93
N PRO A 36 -8.54 10.60 8.06
CA PRO A 36 -8.54 11.58 6.99
C PRO A 36 -7.94 10.97 5.73
N LYS A 37 -8.68 10.99 4.62
CA LYS A 37 -8.12 10.62 3.31
C LYS A 37 -7.03 11.61 2.97
N LEU A 38 -5.79 11.16 3.03
CA LEU A 38 -4.62 11.96 2.67
C LEU A 38 -4.75 12.47 1.24
N THR A 39 -4.37 13.74 1.02
CA THR A 39 -4.21 14.27 -0.34
C THR A 39 -3.14 13.48 -1.09
N LEU A 40 -3.12 13.55 -2.42
CA LEU A 40 -2.07 12.90 -3.22
C LEU A 40 -0.68 13.32 -2.73
N GLU A 41 -0.45 14.62 -2.60
CA GLU A 41 0.83 15.16 -2.12
C GLU A 41 1.21 14.60 -0.74
N GLN A 42 0.28 14.57 0.21
CA GLN A 42 0.54 13.98 1.52
C GLN A 42 0.93 12.51 1.44
N ARG A 43 0.32 11.72 0.54
CA ARG A 43 0.68 10.32 0.31
C ARG A 43 2.08 10.17 -0.29
N LEU A 44 2.42 10.98 -1.29
CA LEU A 44 3.72 10.96 -1.95
C LEU A 44 4.87 11.21 -0.95
N PHE A 45 4.67 12.15 -0.02
CA PHE A 45 5.70 12.51 0.96
C PHE A 45 5.72 11.63 2.22
N LYS A 46 4.62 10.97 2.58
CA LYS A 46 4.54 10.13 3.79
C LYS A 46 5.55 8.98 3.79
N ASP A 47 5.72 8.32 2.65
CA ASP A 47 6.55 7.10 2.51
C ASP A 47 7.77 7.34 1.60
N LEU A 48 8.25 8.59 1.55
CA LEU A 48 9.34 8.99 0.68
C LEU A 48 10.69 8.46 1.20
N ALA A 49 11.36 7.68 0.35
CA ALA A 49 12.71 7.17 0.60
C ALA A 49 13.70 7.77 -0.41
N PRO A 50 15.02 7.78 -0.13
CA PRO A 50 16.00 8.44 -1.00
C PRO A 50 16.01 7.96 -2.46
N HIS A 51 15.74 6.67 -2.71
CA HIS A 51 15.65 6.11 -4.06
C HIS A 51 14.25 6.21 -4.68
N ARG A 52 13.35 6.96 -4.06
CA ARG A 52 11.98 7.20 -4.56
C ARG A 52 11.74 8.64 -4.99
N GLU A 53 12.72 9.51 -4.81
CA GLU A 53 12.67 10.90 -5.23
C GLU A 53 13.80 11.15 -6.25
N PHE A 54 13.47 11.89 -7.30
CA PHE A 54 14.48 12.50 -8.14
C PHE A 54 14.23 14.00 -8.20
N LYS A 55 15.25 14.78 -7.87
CA LYS A 55 15.29 16.23 -8.05
C LYS A 55 16.55 16.57 -8.83
N GLY A 56 16.39 17.19 -9.99
CA GLY A 56 17.53 17.59 -10.79
C GLY A 56 17.14 18.10 -12.16
N GLU A 57 18.16 18.42 -12.95
CA GLU A 57 17.97 18.96 -14.29
C GLU A 57 17.92 17.86 -15.35
N LEU A 58 16.90 17.90 -16.20
CA LEU A 58 16.71 17.08 -17.38
C LEU A 58 16.59 18.00 -18.60
N ASN A 59 17.49 17.88 -19.59
CA ASN A 59 17.47 18.71 -20.81
C ASN A 59 17.34 20.23 -20.55
N GLY A 60 18.00 20.77 -19.52
CA GLY A 60 17.93 22.20 -19.17
C GLY A 60 16.71 22.59 -18.33
N GLN A 61 15.83 21.66 -17.98
CA GLN A 61 14.64 21.90 -17.18
C GLN A 61 14.74 21.24 -15.80
N GLN A 62 14.38 21.98 -14.75
CA GLN A 62 14.28 21.41 -13.40
C GLN A 62 13.10 20.45 -13.32
N VAL A 63 13.37 19.25 -12.84
CA VAL A 63 12.41 18.14 -12.74
C VAL A 63 12.43 17.60 -11.31
N HIS A 64 11.22 17.39 -10.78
CA HIS A 64 11.01 16.77 -9.49
C HIS A 64 10.00 15.63 -9.66
N LEU A 65 10.49 14.42 -9.48
CA LEU A 65 9.75 13.17 -9.63
C LEU A 65 9.69 12.44 -8.29
N ILE A 66 8.55 11.81 -8.01
CA ILE A 66 8.40 10.84 -6.93
C ILE A 66 7.81 9.57 -7.51
N VAL A 67 8.38 8.42 -7.16
CA VAL A 67 7.74 7.12 -7.39
C VAL A 67 7.06 6.66 -6.11
N HIS A 68 5.77 6.35 -6.23
CA HIS A 68 4.94 5.86 -5.14
C HIS A 68 3.96 4.83 -5.68
N ASP A 69 3.84 3.70 -5.00
CA ASP A 69 3.00 2.57 -5.41
C ASP A 69 3.16 2.18 -6.89
N CYS A 70 4.42 2.12 -7.36
CA CYS A 70 4.79 1.75 -8.74
C CYS A 70 4.32 2.74 -9.82
N GLU A 71 3.78 3.90 -9.42
CA GLU A 71 3.47 5.01 -10.31
C GLU A 71 4.50 6.12 -10.12
N VAL A 72 4.91 6.78 -11.22
CA VAL A 72 5.80 7.95 -11.18
C VAL A 72 4.98 9.22 -11.36
N TYR A 73 5.21 10.18 -10.46
CA TYR A 73 4.55 11.47 -10.41
C TYR A 73 5.55 12.59 -10.68
N LEU A 74 5.19 13.50 -11.56
CA LEU A 74 5.94 14.72 -11.86
C LEU A 74 5.28 15.92 -11.16
N ASN A 75 6.09 16.69 -10.43
CA ASN A 75 5.68 17.98 -9.90
C ASN A 75 5.88 19.05 -10.98
N GLU A 76 4.79 19.57 -11.51
CA GLU A 76 4.79 20.56 -12.57
C GLU A 76 3.97 21.80 -12.22
N ALA A 77 4.16 22.86 -13.01
CA ALA A 77 3.34 24.06 -12.87
C ALA A 77 1.87 23.70 -13.11
N ASP A 78 0.99 24.27 -12.30
CA ASP A 78 -0.44 24.10 -12.46
C ASP A 78 -0.94 25.07 -13.56
N PRO A 79 -1.36 24.59 -14.75
CA PRO A 79 -1.79 25.47 -15.84
C PRO A 79 -3.12 26.16 -15.54
N ASP A 80 -3.90 25.64 -14.60
CA ASP A 80 -5.24 26.15 -14.27
C ASP A 80 -5.19 27.17 -13.13
N SER A 81 -4.02 27.42 -12.56
CA SER A 81 -3.81 28.36 -11.46
C SER A 81 -3.33 29.73 -11.94
N THR A 82 -3.77 30.78 -11.25
CA THR A 82 -3.31 32.15 -11.47
C THR A 82 -2.02 32.48 -10.70
N SER A 83 -1.58 31.58 -9.81
CA SER A 83 -0.34 31.74 -9.05
C SER A 83 0.84 31.11 -9.81
N ALA A 84 1.90 31.89 -10.02
CA ALA A 84 3.12 31.43 -10.70
C ALA A 84 3.82 30.27 -9.96
N ASP A 85 3.62 30.17 -8.64
CA ASP A 85 4.22 29.13 -7.80
C ASP A 85 3.30 27.94 -7.59
N ALA A 86 2.09 27.94 -8.15
CA ALA A 86 1.18 26.81 -8.01
C ALA A 86 1.73 25.58 -8.74
N ARG A 87 1.78 24.47 -8.01
CA ARG A 87 2.28 23.20 -8.49
C ARG A 87 1.19 22.14 -8.39
N ARG A 88 1.21 21.19 -9.32
CA ARG A 88 0.40 19.98 -9.28
C ARG A 88 1.27 18.74 -9.49
N TRP A 89 0.80 17.62 -8.97
CA TRP A 89 1.42 16.31 -9.16
C TRP A 89 0.65 15.56 -10.24
N THR A 90 1.35 15.21 -11.32
CA THR A 90 0.77 14.52 -12.48
C THR A 90 1.41 13.14 -12.61
N LYS A 91 0.60 12.09 -12.73
CA LYS A 91 1.09 10.74 -13.04
C LYS A 91 1.61 10.70 -14.47
N VAL A 92 2.87 10.28 -14.65
CA VAL A 92 3.58 10.27 -15.94
C VAL A 92 4.03 8.87 -16.37
N LEU A 93 4.05 7.91 -15.45
CA LEU A 93 4.36 6.52 -15.74
C LEU A 93 3.60 5.61 -14.77
N GLU A 94 3.07 4.51 -15.29
CA GLU A 94 2.47 3.42 -14.54
C GLU A 94 2.73 2.09 -15.26
N PRO A 95 2.65 0.94 -14.57
CA PRO A 95 2.76 -0.38 -15.20
C PRO A 95 1.62 -0.64 -16.19
N GLU A 96 1.82 -1.62 -17.07
CA GLU A 96 0.73 -2.11 -17.93
C GLU A 96 -0.41 -2.69 -17.09
N PHE A 97 -1.65 -2.48 -17.55
CA PHE A 97 -2.83 -3.00 -16.86
C PHE A 97 -2.82 -4.52 -16.81
N TYR A 98 -3.08 -5.08 -15.63
CA TYR A 98 -3.23 -6.52 -15.41
C TYR A 98 -4.56 -6.84 -14.72
N PRO A 99 -5.36 -7.82 -15.21
CA PRO A 99 -6.70 -8.10 -14.70
C PRO A 99 -6.68 -8.94 -13.40
N SER A 100 -5.91 -8.51 -12.40
CA SER A 100 -5.89 -9.14 -11.07
C SER A 100 -5.54 -8.13 -9.98
N PHE A 101 -5.62 -8.52 -8.71
CA PHE A 101 -5.13 -7.70 -7.61
C PHE A 101 -3.61 -7.68 -7.60
N MET A 102 -3.06 -6.52 -7.93
CA MET A 102 -1.63 -6.25 -8.00
C MET A 102 -1.17 -5.52 -6.74
N SER A 103 0.11 -5.69 -6.40
CA SER A 103 0.77 -4.93 -5.33
C SER A 103 2.14 -4.49 -5.80
N CYS A 104 2.53 -3.25 -5.50
CA CYS A 104 3.86 -2.77 -5.83
C CYS A 104 4.92 -3.49 -4.99
N GLN A 105 5.88 -4.15 -5.64
CA GLN A 105 6.96 -4.90 -5.00
C GLN A 105 8.34 -4.30 -5.26
N ARG A 106 8.51 -3.58 -6.37
CA ARG A 106 9.77 -2.96 -6.75
C ARG A 106 9.51 -1.56 -7.29
N GLN A 107 10.16 -0.56 -6.71
CA GLN A 107 10.10 0.81 -7.20
C GLN A 107 11.37 1.59 -6.87
N SER A 108 11.94 2.30 -7.84
CA SER A 108 13.04 3.23 -7.63
C SER A 108 13.20 4.23 -8.78
N LEU A 109 13.77 5.38 -8.47
CA LEU A 109 14.27 6.37 -9.42
C LEU A 109 15.78 6.51 -9.29
N SER A 110 16.49 6.60 -10.41
CA SER A 110 17.93 6.85 -10.41
C SER A 110 18.38 7.70 -11.61
N ARG A 111 19.49 8.41 -11.46
CA ARG A 111 20.12 9.19 -12.54
C ARG A 111 20.99 8.25 -13.37
N GLU A 112 20.75 8.20 -14.68
CA GLU A 112 21.60 7.50 -15.64
C GLU A 112 22.08 8.49 -16.71
N GLY A 113 23.30 9.03 -16.53
CA GLY A 113 23.84 10.10 -17.36
C GLY A 113 22.90 11.32 -17.40
N ASN A 114 22.45 11.71 -18.60
CA ASN A 114 21.51 12.82 -18.81
C ASN A 114 20.04 12.39 -18.76
N THR A 115 19.77 11.14 -18.38
CA THR A 115 18.42 10.59 -18.28
C THR A 115 18.08 10.22 -16.83
N VAL A 116 16.80 9.99 -16.58
CA VAL A 116 16.33 9.38 -15.34
C VAL A 116 15.81 7.98 -15.69
N GLU A 117 16.18 7.02 -14.88
CA GLU A 117 15.66 5.66 -14.93
C GLU A 117 14.62 5.47 -13.82
N ALA A 118 13.50 4.86 -14.18
CA ALA A 118 12.52 4.33 -13.25
C ALA A 118 12.52 2.80 -13.33
N ILE A 119 12.59 2.13 -12.19
CA ILE A 119 12.32 0.71 -12.08
C ILE A 119 11.01 0.60 -11.33
N ILE A 120 9.99 -0.02 -11.92
CA ILE A 120 8.69 -0.28 -11.29
C ILE A 120 8.31 -1.74 -11.53
N GLY A 121 7.61 -2.36 -10.59
CA GLY A 121 7.30 -3.78 -10.66
C GLY A 121 6.20 -4.16 -9.70
N GLU A 122 5.08 -4.60 -10.26
CA GLU A 122 3.93 -5.08 -9.52
C GLU A 122 3.87 -6.61 -9.56
N MET A 123 3.40 -7.20 -8.48
CA MET A 123 3.18 -8.64 -8.37
C MET A 123 1.71 -8.91 -8.14
N ALA A 124 1.17 -9.87 -8.90
CA ALA A 124 -0.14 -10.43 -8.65
C ALA A 124 -0.13 -11.16 -7.29
N MET A 125 -1.16 -10.93 -6.49
CA MET A 125 -1.29 -11.54 -5.17
C MET A 125 -1.23 -13.07 -5.26
N GLY A 126 -0.28 -13.69 -4.53
CA GLY A 126 -0.08 -15.14 -4.52
C GLY A 126 0.90 -15.67 -5.58
N ALA A 127 1.53 -14.82 -6.39
CA ALA A 127 2.59 -15.23 -7.30
C ALA A 127 3.92 -15.55 -6.57
N GLY A 128 4.63 -16.58 -7.01
CA GLY A 128 5.89 -17.06 -6.40
C GLY A 128 7.17 -16.35 -6.87
N GLY A 129 7.13 -15.04 -7.09
CA GLY A 129 8.26 -14.24 -7.58
C GLY A 129 7.84 -12.86 -8.09
N CYS A 130 8.78 -11.91 -8.21
CA CYS A 130 8.52 -10.62 -8.85
C CYS A 130 8.92 -10.67 -10.33
N CYS A 131 8.23 -10.03 -11.27
CA CYS A 131 7.04 -9.18 -11.17
C CYS A 131 6.09 -9.58 -12.32
N ALA A 132 4.78 -9.41 -12.17
CA ALA A 132 3.80 -9.73 -13.23
C ALA A 132 3.71 -8.61 -14.27
N THR A 133 3.85 -7.34 -13.85
CA THR A 133 3.93 -6.17 -14.73
C THR A 133 4.99 -5.19 -14.24
N GLY A 134 5.35 -4.23 -15.09
CA GLY A 134 6.38 -3.23 -14.83
C GLY A 134 7.64 -3.47 -15.68
N GLY A 135 8.76 -2.89 -15.27
CA GLY A 135 10.01 -2.95 -16.01
C GLY A 135 10.97 -1.83 -15.65
N ARG A 136 11.97 -1.64 -16.51
CA ARG A 136 12.88 -0.50 -16.49
C ARG A 136 12.43 0.49 -17.56
N PHE A 137 12.33 1.75 -17.18
CA PHE A 137 11.90 2.84 -18.04
C PHE A 137 12.90 3.97 -17.97
N ARG A 138 13.06 4.70 -19.07
CA ARG A 138 13.97 5.83 -19.16
C ARG A 138 13.26 7.05 -19.71
N SER A 139 13.56 8.21 -19.12
CA SER A 139 13.07 9.50 -19.58
C SER A 139 14.20 10.52 -19.68
N THR A 140 14.11 11.40 -20.67
CA THR A 140 15.01 12.56 -20.87
C THR A 140 14.43 13.87 -20.36
N ASP A 141 13.14 13.90 -19.99
CA ASP A 141 12.40 15.12 -19.62
C ASP A 141 11.47 14.93 -18.40
N GLY A 142 11.34 13.70 -17.90
CA GLY A 142 10.47 13.32 -16.79
C GLY A 142 8.99 13.18 -17.17
N ARG A 143 8.62 13.36 -18.44
CA ARG A 143 7.24 13.29 -18.95
C ARG A 143 7.05 12.09 -19.86
N GLU A 144 7.93 11.93 -20.83
CA GLU A 144 7.88 10.82 -21.77
C GLU A 144 8.81 9.71 -21.29
N TRP A 145 8.27 8.51 -21.15
CA TRP A 145 8.99 7.34 -20.67
C TRP A 145 9.03 6.26 -21.73
N LYS A 146 10.22 5.67 -21.92
CA LYS A 146 10.44 4.57 -22.86
C LYS A 146 10.89 3.33 -22.11
N PRO A 147 10.33 2.14 -22.40
CA PRO A 147 10.85 0.90 -21.85
C PRO A 147 12.29 0.69 -22.32
N GLN A 148 13.12 0.09 -21.46
CA GLN A 148 14.49 -0.35 -21.79
C GLN A 148 14.54 -1.82 -22.17
#